data_AF-A0A1J5FQG6-F1
#
_entry.id   AF-A0A1J5FQG6-F1
#
_cell.length_a   1.000
_cell.length_b   1.000
_cell.length_c   1.000
_cell.angle_alpha   90.00
_cell.angle_beta   90.00
_cell.angle_gamma   90.00
#
_symmetry.space_group_name_H-M   'P 1'
#
loop_
_entity.id
_entity.type
_entity.pdbx_description
1 polymer ?
#
loop_
_entity_poly.entity_id
_entity_poly.type
_entity_poly.pdbx_seq_one_letter_code
_entity_poly.pdbx_strand_id
1 'polypeptide(L)'
;MANNRYKFLTEKDEYEIFNLVRNAFLSAHNGRDVEKIINALLTTDERIKIGRRIKIAEMMISGTTGEDIMGTLHVGRNSVTLVSKHLDRYQEGFELILKRQKKVEKAYKEKAHRLSGGSRLILKKKRYTGFKRKDVKM
;
A
#
# COMPACT_ATOMS: atom_id res chain seq x y z
N MET A 1 -20.46 14.38 -3.04
CA MET A 1 -20.45 15.64 -2.27
C MET A 1 -19.17 16.38 -2.63
N ALA A 2 -19.29 17.55 -3.24
CA ALA A 2 -18.12 18.38 -3.57
C ALA A 2 -17.43 18.82 -2.28
N ASN A 3 -16.11 18.61 -2.20
CA ASN A 3 -15.32 19.00 -1.04
C ASN A 3 -15.26 20.52 -0.99
N ASN A 4 -15.85 21.12 0.05
CA ASN A 4 -16.02 22.58 0.20
C ASN A 4 -14.67 23.35 0.15
N ARG A 5 -13.55 22.66 0.39
CA ARG A 5 -12.20 23.24 0.36
C ARG A 5 -11.67 23.61 -1.03
N TYR A 6 -12.17 22.99 -2.10
CA TYR A 6 -11.63 23.19 -3.44
C TYR A 6 -12.63 23.85 -4.39
N LYS A 7 -13.63 24.55 -3.83
CA LYS A 7 -14.70 25.20 -4.61
C LYS A 7 -14.24 26.23 -5.63
N PHE A 8 -13.01 26.72 -5.52
CA PHE A 8 -12.42 27.70 -6.42
C PHE A 8 -11.69 27.05 -7.61
N LEU A 9 -11.50 25.72 -7.61
CA LEU A 9 -10.89 25.01 -8.74
C LEU A 9 -11.94 24.78 -9.81
N THR A 10 -11.55 25.03 -11.06
CA THR A 10 -12.33 24.57 -12.21
C THR A 10 -12.12 23.07 -12.42
N GLU A 11 -13.03 22.42 -13.15
CA GLU A 11 -12.87 21.01 -13.52
C GLU A 11 -11.54 20.75 -14.28
N LYS A 12 -11.13 21.73 -15.11
CA LYS A 12 -9.85 21.68 -15.80
C LYS A 12 -8.67 21.67 -14.82
N ASP A 13 -8.70 22.54 -13.81
CA ASP A 13 -7.65 22.60 -12.79
C ASP A 13 -7.57 21.28 -12.01
N GLU A 14 -8.71 20.71 -11.62
CA GLU A 14 -8.75 19.41 -10.95
C GLU A 14 -8.14 18.31 -11.82
N TYR A 15 -8.48 18.28 -13.11
CA TYR A 15 -7.95 17.29 -14.05
C TYR A 15 -6.43 17.42 -14.24
N GLU A 16 -5.92 18.64 -14.41
CA GLU A 16 -4.49 18.91 -14.55
C GLU A 16 -3.73 18.52 -13.27
N ILE A 17 -4.24 18.88 -12.10
CA ILE A 17 -3.65 18.50 -10.81
C ILE A 17 -3.63 16.97 -10.64
N PHE A 18 -4.72 16.27 -10.99
CA PHE A 18 -4.75 14.81 -10.93
C PHE A 18 -3.80 14.15 -11.93
N ASN A 19 -3.56 14.76 -13.09
CA ASN A 19 -2.55 14.28 -14.03
C ASN A 19 -1.14 14.38 -13.46
N LEU A 20 -0.82 15.42 -12.68
CA LEU A 20 0.48 15.50 -12.00
C LEU A 20 0.69 14.33 -11.03
N VAL A 21 -0.35 13.94 -10.28
CA VAL A 21 -0.31 12.77 -9.41
C VAL A 21 -0.11 11.47 -10.20
N ARG A 22 -0.82 11.31 -11.32
CA ARG A 22 -0.67 10.14 -12.21
C ARG A 22 0.75 10.07 -12.78
N ASN A 23 1.28 11.19 -13.26
CA ASN A 23 2.63 11.29 -13.82
C ASN A 23 3.69 10.94 -12.77
N ALA A 24 3.51 11.37 -11.52
CA ALA A 24 4.41 11.01 -10.43
C ALA A 24 4.42 9.50 -10.15
N PHE A 25 3.29 8.80 -10.25
CA PHE A 25 3.27 7.34 -10.11
C PHE A 25 3.86 6.62 -11.34
N LEU A 26 3.64 7.16 -12.54
CA LEU A 26 4.14 6.58 -13.79
C LEU A 26 5.64 6.78 -14.00
N SER A 27 6.26 7.78 -13.37
CA SER A 27 7.69 8.05 -13.49
C SER A 27 8.57 7.06 -12.71
N ALA A 28 7.99 6.23 -11.85
CA ALA A 28 8.74 5.25 -11.07
C ALA A 28 9.04 3.97 -11.87
N HIS A 29 10.32 3.67 -12.09
CA HIS A 29 10.72 2.45 -12.82
C HIS A 29 10.92 1.24 -11.91
N ASN A 30 11.17 1.47 -10.62
CA ASN A 30 11.44 0.42 -9.64
C ASN A 30 11.04 0.86 -8.22
N GLY A 31 11.12 -0.07 -7.26
CA GLY A 31 10.71 0.21 -5.88
C GLY A 31 11.55 1.28 -5.16
N ARG A 32 12.78 1.56 -5.59
CA ARG A 32 13.59 2.65 -5.02
C ARG A 32 13.13 4.01 -5.53
N ASP A 33 12.72 4.10 -6.79
CA ASP A 33 12.12 5.32 -7.34
C ASP A 33 10.80 5.61 -6.64
N VAL A 34 9.96 4.57 -6.45
CA VAL A 34 8.72 4.68 -5.67
C VAL A 34 8.99 5.23 -4.27
N GLU A 35 9.99 4.72 -3.56
CA GLU A 35 10.34 5.21 -2.21
C GLU A 35 10.79 6.68 -2.24
N LYS A 36 11.61 7.09 -3.21
CA LYS A 36 12.03 8.49 -3.37
C LYS A 36 10.85 9.41 -3.64
N ILE A 37 9.97 9.03 -4.57
CA ILE A 37 8.80 9.82 -4.96
C ILE A 37 7.84 9.97 -3.78
N ILE A 38 7.54 8.87 -3.09
CA ILE A 38 6.67 8.88 -1.92
C ILE A 38 7.26 9.75 -0.80
N ASN A 39 8.57 9.68 -0.56
CA ASN A 39 9.22 10.51 0.46
C ASN A 39 9.26 11.99 0.09
N ALA A 40 9.31 12.32 -1.21
CA ALA A 40 9.31 13.69 -1.69
C ALA A 40 7.93 14.34 -1.63
N LEU A 41 6.86 13.57 -1.89
CA LEU A 41 5.50 14.09 -2.01
C LEU A 41 4.67 13.98 -0.73
N LEU A 42 4.92 12.96 0.09
CA LEU A 42 4.03 12.60 1.19
C LEU A 42 4.73 12.72 2.54
N THR A 43 4.02 13.30 3.49
CA THR A 43 4.39 13.27 4.90
C THR A 43 4.37 11.84 5.45
N THR A 44 5.01 11.64 6.60
CA THR A 44 4.96 10.35 7.32
C THR A 44 3.52 9.94 7.65
N ASP A 45 2.68 10.89 8.08
CA ASP A 45 1.29 10.62 8.44
C ASP A 45 0.45 10.22 7.22
N GLU A 46 0.63 10.88 6.07
CA GLU A 46 -0.07 10.51 4.83
C GLU A 46 0.30 9.10 4.36
N ARG A 47 1.60 8.74 4.43
CA ARG A 47 2.07 7.39 4.11
C ARG A 47 1.43 6.33 5.00
N ILE A 48 1.34 6.59 6.32
CA ILE A 48 0.67 5.72 7.28
C ILE A 48 -0.83 5.61 6.97
N LYS A 49 -1.50 6.72 6.67
CA LYS A 49 -2.93 6.76 6.32
C LYS A 49 -3.22 5.94 5.06
N ILE A 50 -2.40 6.07 4.01
CA ILE A 50 -2.55 5.28 2.78
C ILE A 50 -2.37 3.79 3.08
N GLY A 51 -1.30 3.41 3.79
CA GLY A 51 -1.06 2.01 4.18
C GLY A 51 -2.20 1.43 5.01
N ARG A 52 -2.72 2.18 5.98
CA ARG A 52 -3.88 1.79 6.79
C ARG A 52 -5.13 1.59 5.94
N ARG A 53 -5.42 2.46 4.96
CA ARG A 53 -6.58 2.29 4.07
C ARG A 53 -6.53 0.99 3.27
N ILE A 54 -5.34 0.64 2.75
CA ILE A 54 -5.14 -0.63 2.05
C ILE A 54 -5.36 -1.81 3.01
N LYS A 55 -4.84 -1.71 4.24
CA LYS A 55 -4.99 -2.78 5.24
C LYS A 55 -6.42 -2.95 5.73
N ILE A 56 -7.15 -1.86 5.94
CA ILE A 56 -8.59 -1.87 6.24
C ILE A 56 -9.32 -2.63 5.14
N ALA A 57 -9.06 -2.30 3.87
CA ALA A 57 -9.71 -2.95 2.75
C ALA A 57 -9.41 -4.47 2.69
N GLU A 58 -8.15 -4.86 2.90
CA GLU A 58 -7.74 -6.27 2.99
C GLU A 58 -8.50 -7.03 4.10
N MET A 59 -8.62 -6.42 5.28
CA MET A 59 -9.33 -7.01 6.43
C MET A 59 -10.84 -7.12 6.17
N MET A 60 -11.46 -6.11 5.56
CA MET A 60 -12.87 -6.15 5.17
C MET A 60 -13.17 -7.26 4.16
N ILE A 61 -12.33 -7.38 3.12
CA ILE A 61 -12.44 -8.45 2.12
C ILE A 61 -12.26 -9.84 2.76
N SER A 62 -11.48 -9.92 3.84
CA SER A 62 -11.28 -11.15 4.62
C SER A 62 -12.40 -11.42 5.64
N GLY A 63 -13.47 -10.62 5.66
CA GLY A 63 -14.61 -10.80 6.57
C GLY A 63 -14.39 -10.28 7.99
N THR A 64 -13.36 -9.48 8.24
CA THR A 64 -13.11 -8.91 9.58
C THR A 64 -14.10 -7.78 9.90
N THR A 65 -14.60 -7.73 11.13
CA THR A 65 -15.58 -6.73 11.54
C THR A 65 -14.97 -5.33 11.64
N GLY A 66 -15.81 -4.28 11.52
CA GLY A 66 -15.35 -2.90 11.66
C GLY A 66 -14.74 -2.60 13.02
N GLU A 67 -15.26 -3.18 14.10
CA GLU A 67 -14.74 -3.00 15.46
C GLU A 67 -13.35 -3.65 15.62
N ASP A 68 -13.16 -4.87 15.10
CA ASP A 68 -11.86 -5.55 15.12
C ASP A 68 -10.81 -4.79 14.30
N ILE A 69 -11.20 -4.22 13.16
CA ILE A 69 -10.33 -3.38 12.33
C ILE A 69 -9.89 -2.13 13.10
N MET A 70 -10.82 -1.46 13.79
CA MET A 70 -10.50 -0.28 14.60
C MET A 70 -9.53 -0.63 15.73
N GLY A 71 -9.79 -1.71 16.44
CA GLY A 71 -8.92 -2.20 17.52
C GLY A 71 -7.52 -2.58 17.02
N THR A 72 -7.44 -3.32 15.91
CA THR A 72 -6.17 -3.83 15.37
C THR A 72 -5.30 -2.73 14.76
N LEU A 73 -5.91 -1.79 14.02
CA LEU A 73 -5.15 -0.77 13.27
C LEU A 73 -5.04 0.56 14.02
N HIS A 74 -5.69 0.69 15.18
CA HIS A 74 -5.83 1.92 15.94
C HIS A 74 -6.33 3.07 15.06
N VAL A 75 -7.45 2.83 14.38
CA VAL A 75 -8.10 3.79 13.48
C VAL A 75 -9.50 4.12 13.98
N GLY A 76 -9.94 5.36 13.77
CA GLY A 76 -11.31 5.76 14.10
C GLY A 76 -12.33 5.25 13.07
N ARG A 77 -13.60 5.16 13.50
CA ARG A 77 -14.74 4.71 12.70
C ARG A 77 -14.84 5.40 11.34
N ASN A 78 -14.56 6.71 11.28
CA ASN A 78 -14.58 7.48 10.02
C ASN A 78 -13.65 6.90 8.95
N SER A 79 -12.48 6.38 9.34
CA SER A 79 -11.54 5.78 8.37
C SER A 79 -12.07 4.46 7.84
N VAL A 80 -12.65 3.64 8.71
CA VAL A 80 -13.28 2.37 8.36
C VAL A 80 -14.46 2.61 7.43
N THR A 81 -15.40 3.49 7.80
CA THR A 81 -16.56 3.85 6.97
C THR A 81 -16.14 4.44 5.61
N LEU A 82 -15.10 5.28 5.57
CA LEU A 82 -14.59 5.82 4.31
C LEU A 82 -14.10 4.71 3.38
N VAL A 83 -13.29 3.78 3.90
CA VAL A 83 -12.75 2.67 3.10
C VAL A 83 -13.85 1.72 2.66
N SER A 84 -14.82 1.40 3.52
CA SER A 84 -15.98 0.59 3.14
C SER A 84 -16.74 1.20 1.96
N LYS A 85 -17.08 2.50 2.02
CA LYS A 85 -17.72 3.20 0.90
C LYS A 85 -16.87 3.21 -0.38
N HIS A 86 -15.55 3.30 -0.23
CA HIS A 86 -14.63 3.27 -1.36
C HIS A 86 -14.49 1.86 -1.95
N LEU A 87 -14.54 0.81 -1.13
CA LEU A 87 -14.56 -0.57 -1.59
C LEU A 87 -15.81 -0.83 -2.43
N ASP A 88 -16.99 -0.39 -1.98
CA ASP A 88 -18.25 -0.56 -2.71
C ASP A 88 -18.23 0.13 -4.08
N ARG A 89 -17.55 1.29 -4.18
CA ARG A 89 -17.51 2.10 -5.41
C ARG A 89 -16.34 1.79 -6.34
N TYR A 90 -15.19 1.44 -5.78
CA TYR A 90 -13.92 1.32 -6.50
C TYR A 90 -13.25 -0.04 -6.24
N GLN A 91 -14.06 -1.09 -6.18
CA GLN A 91 -13.64 -2.46 -5.87
C GLN A 91 -12.45 -2.91 -6.73
N GLU A 92 -12.53 -2.72 -8.04
CA GLU A 92 -11.49 -3.12 -9.00
C GLU A 92 -10.11 -2.53 -8.66
N GLY A 93 -10.08 -1.30 -8.15
CA GLY A 93 -8.84 -0.65 -7.73
C GLY A 93 -8.17 -1.36 -6.55
N PHE A 94 -8.95 -1.75 -5.55
CA PHE A 94 -8.44 -2.52 -4.41
C PHE A 94 -8.03 -3.93 -4.82
N GLU A 95 -8.80 -4.61 -5.67
CA GLU A 95 -8.44 -5.93 -6.19
C GLU A 95 -7.12 -5.90 -6.95
N LEU A 96 -6.91 -4.89 -7.79
CA LEU A 96 -5.65 -4.70 -8.52
C LEU A 96 -4.47 -4.53 -7.56
N ILE A 97 -4.62 -3.72 -6.52
CA ILE A 97 -3.60 -3.50 -5.49
C ILE A 97 -3.28 -4.83 -4.79
N LEU A 98 -4.29 -5.54 -4.29
CA LEU A 98 -4.11 -6.78 -3.53
C LEU A 98 -3.48 -7.88 -4.40
N LYS A 99 -3.90 -8.00 -5.66
CA LYS A 99 -3.32 -8.95 -6.63
C LYS A 99 -1.84 -8.67 -6.87
N ARG A 100 -1.47 -7.40 -7.09
CA ARG A 100 -0.06 -7.01 -7.31
C ARG A 100 0.76 -7.13 -6.03
N GLN A 101 0.19 -6.81 -4.87
CA GLN A 101 0.83 -6.96 -3.57
C GLN A 101 1.22 -8.41 -3.27
N LYS A 102 0.38 -9.39 -3.61
CA LYS A 102 0.71 -10.82 -3.48
C LYS A 102 1.98 -11.21 -4.26
N LYS A 103 2.18 -10.63 -5.45
CA LYS A 103 3.41 -10.83 -6.25
C LYS A 103 4.64 -10.23 -5.55
N VAL A 104 4.53 -9.00 -5.03
CA VAL A 104 5.60 -8.38 -4.24
C VAL A 104 5.95 -9.24 -3.03
N GLU A 105 4.94 -9.69 -2.30
CA GLU A 105 5.11 -10.50 -1.09
C GLU A 105 5.85 -11.79 -1.37
N LYS A 106 5.46 -12.48 -2.44
CA LYS A 106 6.09 -13.73 -2.86
C LYS A 106 7.57 -13.50 -3.20
N ALA A 107 7.85 -12.54 -4.08
CA ALA A 107 9.22 -12.22 -4.48
C ALA A 107 10.10 -11.74 -3.31
N TYR A 108 9.50 -11.01 -2.36
CA TYR A 108 10.17 -10.60 -1.13
C TYR A 108 10.50 -11.80 -0.24
N LYS A 109 9.51 -12.66 0.07
CA LYS A 109 9.72 -13.84 0.94
C LYS A 109 10.78 -14.79 0.41
N GLU A 110 10.83 -14.98 -0.91
CA GLU A 110 11.84 -15.83 -1.57
C GLU A 110 13.28 -15.30 -1.41
N LYS A 111 13.45 -13.98 -1.38
CA LYS A 111 14.77 -13.33 -1.39
C LYS A 111 15.20 -12.78 -0.02
N ALA A 112 14.25 -12.54 0.88
CA ALA A 112 14.48 -11.95 2.19
C ALA A 112 15.29 -12.85 3.11
N HIS A 113 15.16 -14.17 2.99
CA HIS A 113 15.87 -15.11 3.85
C HIS A 113 16.63 -16.15 3.05
N ARG A 114 17.90 -16.38 3.39
CA ARG A 114 18.69 -17.51 2.92
C ARG A 114 18.83 -18.53 4.04
N LEU A 115 18.74 -19.81 3.67
CA LEU A 115 19.09 -20.88 4.58
C LEU A 115 20.61 -20.94 4.70
N SER A 116 21.11 -20.83 5.92
CA SER A 116 22.53 -20.88 6.26
C SER A 116 22.76 -22.03 7.25
N GLY A 117 23.82 -22.81 7.02
CA GLY A 117 24.16 -23.98 7.81
C GLY A 117 24.94 -24.99 7.00
N GLY A 118 25.81 -25.76 7.67
CA GLY A 118 26.55 -26.84 7.02
C GLY A 118 25.61 -27.90 6.44
N SER A 119 26.09 -28.64 5.43
CA SER A 119 25.32 -29.66 4.70
C SER A 119 24.71 -30.75 5.58
N ARG A 120 25.32 -31.01 6.75
CA ARG A 120 24.89 -32.02 7.73
C ARG A 120 23.79 -31.58 8.71
N LEU A 121 23.41 -30.30 8.71
CA LEU A 121 22.36 -29.82 9.61
C LEU A 121 20.97 -30.15 9.05
N ILE A 122 20.20 -30.92 9.82
CA ILE A 122 18.80 -31.29 9.52
C ILE A 122 17.92 -30.02 9.46
N LEU A 123 18.15 -29.06 10.38
CA LEU A 123 17.47 -27.77 10.39
C LEU A 123 18.44 -26.63 10.06
N LYS A 124 18.27 -26.01 8.89
CA LYS A 124 19.07 -24.85 8.47
C LYS A 124 18.55 -23.57 9.12
N LYS A 125 19.46 -22.70 9.59
CA LYS A 125 19.11 -21.40 10.18
C LYS A 125 18.74 -20.41 9.07
N LYS A 126 17.56 -19.78 9.16
CA LYS A 126 17.17 -18.68 8.27
C LYS A 126 17.96 -17.42 8.65
N ARG A 127 18.78 -16.89 7.74
CA ARG A 127 19.43 -15.59 7.89
C ARG A 127 18.78 -14.58 6.95
N TYR A 128 18.45 -13.40 7.48
CA TYR A 128 17.96 -12.28 6.68
C TYR A 128 19.06 -11.76 5.76
N THR A 129 18.73 -11.50 4.50
CA THR A 129 19.69 -11.16 3.44
C THR A 129 19.93 -9.66 3.29
N GLY A 130 19.15 -8.83 3.99
CA GLY A 130 19.14 -7.38 3.76
C GLY A 130 18.22 -6.94 2.61
N PHE A 131 17.62 -7.87 1.88
CA PHE A 131 16.72 -7.59 0.76
C PHE A 131 15.43 -6.92 1.24
N LYS A 132 15.16 -5.68 0.82
CA LYS A 132 13.98 -4.90 1.23
C LYS A 132 12.87 -4.98 0.17
N ARG A 133 11.64 -4.61 0.54
CA ARG A 133 10.50 -4.56 -0.40
C ARG A 133 10.75 -3.65 -1.62
N LYS A 134 11.50 -2.56 -1.44
CA LYS A 134 11.90 -1.66 -2.52
C LYS A 134 12.88 -2.27 -3.53
N ASP A 135 13.54 -3.38 -3.16
CA ASP A 135 14.47 -4.09 -4.04
C ASP A 135 13.76 -5.18 -4.87
N VAL A 136 12.45 -5.39 -4.65
CA VAL A 136 11.64 -6.29 -5.48
C VAL A 136 11.54 -5.70 -6.89
N LYS A 137 12.02 -6.47 -7.86
CA LYS A 137 11.79 -6.23 -9.29
C LYS A 137 10.52 -6.98 -9.70
N MET A 138 9.57 -6.27 -10.32
CA MET A 138 8.33 -6.82 -10.86
C MET A 138 8.54 -7.37 -12.26
#